data_AF-A0A318JN11-F1
#
_entry.id   AF-A0A318JN11-F1
#
_cell.length_a   1.000
_cell.length_b   1.000
_cell.length_c   1.000
_cell.angle_alpha   90.00
_cell.angle_beta   90.00
_cell.angle_gamma   90.00
#
_symmetry.space_group_name_H-M   'P 1'
#
loop_
_entity.id
_entity.type
_entity.pdbx_description
1 polymer ?
#
loop_
_entity_poly.entity_id
_entity_poly.type
_entity_poly.pdbx_seq_one_letter_code
_entity_poly.pdbx_strand_id
1 'polypeptide(L)'
;MSTLIQEMATQLDIATRCHEATPQLSTQQPFDLATAYRIQQAGISLRQQRGERVVGLKLGFTSRAKMIQMGVDALIWGELTDAMQIADGGRLDLSKLIHPRVEPEIAFITACDIDRPLSLAEAGLALAGVAPALEIIDSRYRDFRFSLQDVVADNCSSARYVLGPLCAPDSALDNLGVVLRFDGRPVQIGSSAAILGQPLRALVEISRLLHQEQRVLPAGSLILAGAATAAEALRPGLHVSVEVAGLGCCAFNTGEQP
;
A
#
# COMPACT_ATOMS: atom_id res chain seq x y z
N MET A 1 21.64 12.13 -9.92
CA MET A 1 20.50 12.55 -9.07
C MET A 1 20.88 13.84 -8.34
N SER A 2 19.94 14.75 -8.13
CA SER A 2 20.20 15.98 -7.34
C SER A 2 20.54 15.61 -5.90
N THR A 3 21.52 16.28 -5.29
CA THR A 3 21.93 16.09 -3.88
C THR A 3 20.75 16.18 -2.93
N LEU A 4 19.83 17.12 -3.19
CA LEU A 4 18.63 17.34 -2.38
C LEU A 4 17.69 16.12 -2.34
N ILE A 5 17.50 15.42 -3.47
CA ILE A 5 16.63 14.25 -3.53
C ILE A 5 17.20 13.14 -2.63
N GLN A 6 18.52 12.99 -2.63
CA GLN A 6 19.19 11.98 -1.83
C GLN A 6 19.12 12.33 -0.33
N GLU A 7 19.27 13.61 0.03
CA GLU A 7 19.13 14.09 1.40
C GLU A 7 17.71 13.83 1.93
N MET A 8 16.69 14.23 1.18
CA MET A 8 15.28 14.01 1.53
C MET A 8 14.93 12.53 1.66
N ALA A 9 15.41 11.70 0.74
CA ALA A 9 15.22 10.24 0.82
C ALA A 9 15.94 9.63 2.04
N THR A 10 17.15 10.11 2.35
CA THR A 10 17.90 9.68 3.52
C THR A 10 17.20 10.09 4.82
N GLN A 11 16.60 11.28 4.86
CA GLN A 11 15.81 11.75 6.00
C GLN A 11 14.61 10.84 6.28
N LEU A 12 13.85 10.45 5.25
CA LEU A 12 12.74 9.49 5.38
C LEU A 12 13.21 8.07 5.73
N ASP A 13 14.35 7.65 5.20
CA ASP A 13 14.97 6.36 5.52
C ASP A 13 15.39 6.29 6.99
N ILE A 14 16.01 7.35 7.51
CA ILE A 14 16.37 7.48 8.94
C ILE A 14 15.10 7.44 9.80
N ALA A 15 14.07 8.21 9.45
CA ALA A 15 12.80 8.21 10.17
C ALA A 15 12.18 6.80 10.25
N THR A 16 12.20 6.06 9.14
CA THR A 16 11.72 4.67 9.08
C THR A 16 12.53 3.73 9.97
N ARG A 17 13.87 3.83 9.94
CA ARG A 17 14.78 2.92 10.65
C ARG A 17 14.92 3.21 12.15
N CYS A 18 14.81 4.48 12.53
CA CYS A 18 14.87 4.92 13.92
C CYS A 18 13.49 4.93 14.59
N HIS A 19 12.41 4.73 13.81
CA HIS A 19 11.04 4.76 14.31
C HIS A 19 10.68 6.12 14.92
N GLU A 20 11.21 7.20 14.32
CA GLU A 20 11.04 8.56 14.79
C GLU A 20 10.50 9.45 13.66
N ALA A 21 9.43 10.19 13.95
CA ALA A 21 8.79 11.05 12.97
C ALA A 21 9.62 12.30 12.65
N THR A 22 9.73 12.62 11.37
CA THR A 22 10.38 13.82 10.83
C THR A 22 9.37 14.93 10.50
N PRO A 23 9.75 16.21 10.46
CA PRO A 23 8.95 17.25 9.79
C PRO A 23 8.67 16.90 8.32
N GLN A 24 7.57 17.45 7.77
CA GLN A 24 7.22 17.31 6.35
C GLN A 24 8.29 17.97 5.47
N LEU A 25 8.77 17.23 4.46
CA LEU A 25 9.81 17.71 3.56
C LEU A 25 9.36 18.98 2.84
N SER A 26 8.10 19.05 2.39
CA SER A 26 7.56 20.20 1.66
C SER A 26 7.55 21.50 2.47
N THR A 27 7.47 21.41 3.80
CA THR A 27 7.50 22.59 4.69
C THR A 27 8.90 23.18 4.82
N GLN A 28 9.92 22.34 4.66
CA GLN A 28 11.33 22.76 4.65
C GLN A 28 11.73 23.26 3.27
N GLN A 29 11.30 22.55 2.22
CA GLN A 29 11.54 22.93 0.84
C GLN A 29 10.41 22.39 -0.05
N PRO A 30 9.61 23.25 -0.69
CA PRO A 30 8.56 22.82 -1.60
C PRO A 30 9.11 22.07 -2.83
N PHE A 31 8.38 21.06 -3.29
CA PHE A 31 8.69 20.31 -4.50
C PHE A 31 7.41 19.85 -5.20
N ASP A 32 7.53 19.51 -6.48
CA ASP A 32 6.43 19.01 -7.29
C ASP A 32 6.27 17.47 -7.17
N LEU A 33 5.17 16.95 -7.71
CA LEU A 33 4.86 15.52 -7.66
C LEU A 33 5.92 14.65 -8.36
N ALA A 34 6.50 15.14 -9.46
CA ALA A 34 7.58 14.43 -10.16
C ALA A 34 8.84 14.30 -9.29
N THR A 35 9.14 15.33 -8.49
CA THR A 35 10.23 15.26 -7.50
C THR A 35 9.89 14.33 -6.36
N ALA A 36 8.63 14.27 -5.91
CA ALA A 36 8.18 13.33 -4.89
C ALA A 36 8.45 11.87 -5.32
N TYR A 37 8.08 11.48 -6.54
CA TYR A 37 8.38 10.14 -7.07
C TYR A 37 9.89 9.85 -7.17
N ARG A 38 10.71 10.85 -7.49
CA ARG A 38 12.17 10.70 -7.46
C ARG A 38 12.73 10.50 -6.05
N ILE A 39 12.16 11.16 -5.04
CA ILE A 39 12.51 10.96 -3.63
C ILE A 39 12.11 9.56 -3.18
N GLN A 40 10.92 9.11 -3.53
CA GLN A 40 10.46 7.74 -3.28
C GLN A 40 11.41 6.71 -3.89
N GLN A 41 11.74 6.84 -5.17
CA GLN A 41 12.66 5.91 -5.85
C GLN A 41 14.05 5.87 -5.19
N ALA A 42 14.54 7.03 -4.74
CA ALA A 42 15.79 7.11 -3.99
C ALA A 42 15.71 6.39 -2.64
N GLY A 43 14.59 6.54 -1.93
CA GLY A 43 14.31 5.81 -0.68
C GLY A 43 14.25 4.30 -0.88
N ILE A 44 13.57 3.83 -1.93
CA ILE A 44 13.55 2.40 -2.30
C ILE A 44 14.94 1.91 -2.67
N SER A 45 15.75 2.72 -3.37
CA SER A 45 17.12 2.35 -3.72
C SER A 45 17.98 2.13 -2.48
N LEU A 46 17.80 2.94 -1.41
CA LEU A 46 18.48 2.73 -0.12
C LEU A 46 18.09 1.39 0.53
N ARG A 47 16.82 0.97 0.40
CA ARG A 47 16.34 -0.34 0.86
C ARG A 47 16.95 -1.49 0.07
N GLN A 48 17.00 -1.36 -1.25
CA GLN A 48 17.61 -2.37 -2.13
C GLN A 48 19.11 -2.54 -1.87
N GLN A 49 19.82 -1.44 -1.60
CA GLN A 49 21.24 -1.48 -1.19
C GLN A 49 21.47 -2.26 0.10
N ARG A 50 20.44 -2.38 0.96
CA ARG A 50 20.45 -3.22 2.17
C ARG A 50 19.97 -4.65 1.94
N GLY A 51 19.67 -5.02 0.69
CA GLY A 51 19.30 -6.38 0.29
C GLY A 51 17.80 -6.64 0.17
N GLU A 52 16.94 -5.63 0.36
CA GLU A 52 15.50 -5.79 0.12
C GLU A 52 15.19 -5.90 -1.38
N ARG A 53 14.18 -6.68 -1.74
CA ARG A 53 13.71 -6.82 -3.13
C ARG A 53 12.35 -6.19 -3.27
N VAL A 54 12.16 -5.43 -4.34
CA VAL A 54 10.83 -4.93 -4.73
C VAL A 54 10.03 -6.13 -5.25
N VAL A 55 8.86 -6.35 -4.67
CA VAL A 55 7.99 -7.50 -4.98
C VAL A 55 6.64 -7.07 -5.54
N GLY A 56 6.36 -5.77 -5.58
CA GLY A 56 5.04 -5.31 -5.97
C GLY A 56 4.80 -3.83 -5.78
N LEU A 57 3.56 -3.43 -6.01
CA LEU A 57 3.08 -2.06 -5.90
C LEU A 57 1.83 -2.00 -5.02
N LYS A 58 1.54 -0.83 -4.45
CA LYS A 58 0.25 -0.50 -3.84
C LYS A 58 -0.32 0.73 -4.52
N LEU A 59 -1.65 0.85 -4.58
CA LEU A 59 -2.30 2.11 -4.95
C LEU A 59 -2.87 2.82 -3.72
N GLY A 60 -2.78 4.14 -3.73
CA GLY A 60 -3.51 5.02 -2.82
C GLY A 60 -4.55 5.86 -3.55
N PHE A 61 -5.49 6.41 -2.78
CA PHE A 61 -6.64 7.22 -3.25
C PHE A 61 -7.59 6.52 -4.22
N THR A 62 -7.78 5.21 -4.05
CA THR A 62 -8.69 4.41 -4.87
C THR A 62 -10.17 4.58 -4.52
N SER A 63 -10.49 5.39 -3.53
CA SER A 63 -11.86 5.81 -3.20
C SER A 63 -12.15 7.21 -3.72
N ARG A 64 -13.21 7.36 -4.52
CA ARG A 64 -13.66 8.66 -5.04
C ARG A 64 -14.02 9.65 -3.93
N ALA A 65 -14.62 9.16 -2.84
CA ALA A 65 -14.93 10.00 -1.68
C ALA A 65 -13.65 10.55 -1.04
N LYS A 66 -12.63 9.71 -0.85
CA LYS A 66 -11.32 10.09 -0.28
C LYS A 66 -10.58 11.07 -1.21
N MET A 67 -10.62 10.86 -2.53
CA MET A 67 -10.09 11.80 -3.53
C MET A 67 -10.73 13.19 -3.40
N ILE A 68 -12.06 13.28 -3.38
CA ILE A 68 -12.78 14.55 -3.22
C ILE A 68 -12.45 15.22 -1.88
N GLN A 69 -12.47 14.46 -0.78
CA GLN A 69 -12.17 14.96 0.56
C GLN A 69 -10.76 15.56 0.65
N MET A 70 -9.79 14.93 -0.01
CA MET A 70 -8.39 15.36 0.00
C MET A 70 -8.06 16.38 -1.10
N GLY A 71 -9.02 16.70 -1.98
CA GLY A 71 -8.80 17.60 -3.12
C GLY A 71 -7.79 17.06 -4.14
N VAL A 72 -7.70 15.73 -4.26
CA VAL A 72 -6.77 15.03 -5.17
C VAL A 72 -7.58 14.38 -6.30
N ASP A 73 -7.09 14.51 -7.52
CA ASP A 73 -7.68 13.95 -8.74
C ASP A 73 -6.86 12.79 -9.34
N ALA A 74 -5.67 12.52 -8.80
CA ALA A 74 -4.76 11.49 -9.27
C ALA A 74 -4.56 10.36 -8.23
N LEU A 75 -4.49 9.13 -8.73
CA LEU A 75 -4.02 7.99 -7.95
C LEU A 75 -2.54 8.14 -7.64
N ILE A 76 -2.15 7.65 -6.47
CA ILE A 76 -0.75 7.54 -6.07
C ILE A 76 -0.37 6.09 -5.96
N TRP A 77 0.92 5.79 -6.01
CA TRP A 77 1.39 4.41 -5.89
C TRP A 77 2.69 4.31 -5.10
N GLY A 78 2.80 3.21 -4.36
CA GLY A 78 3.94 2.85 -3.54
C GLY A 78 4.62 1.59 -4.06
N GLU A 79 5.89 1.40 -3.73
CA GLU A 79 6.58 0.13 -3.94
C GLU A 79 6.53 -0.70 -2.67
N LEU A 80 6.34 -2.01 -2.83
CA LEU A 80 6.34 -3.01 -1.77
C LEU A 80 7.62 -3.82 -1.86
N THR A 81 8.25 -4.08 -0.71
CA THR A 81 9.42 -4.95 -0.63
C THR A 81 9.12 -6.26 0.09
N ASP A 82 9.93 -7.29 -0.14
CA ASP A 82 9.81 -8.57 0.57
C ASP A 82 9.94 -8.41 2.09
N ALA A 83 10.79 -7.50 2.57
CA ALA A 83 10.93 -7.21 4.00
C ALA A 83 9.69 -6.53 4.64
N MET A 84 8.72 -6.08 3.85
CA MET A 84 7.45 -5.55 4.38
C MET A 84 6.44 -6.65 4.75
N GLN A 85 6.64 -7.88 4.28
CA GLN A 85 5.66 -8.95 4.45
C GLN A 85 5.60 -9.42 5.91
N ILE A 86 4.38 -9.53 6.41
CA ILE A 86 4.05 -10.26 7.63
C ILE A 86 3.32 -11.53 7.18
N ALA A 87 3.73 -12.68 7.72
CA ALA A 87 3.03 -13.94 7.45
C ALA A 87 1.58 -13.87 7.96
N ASP A 88 0.67 -14.58 7.30
CA ASP A 88 -0.70 -14.71 7.81
C ASP A 88 -0.71 -15.40 9.19
N GLY A 89 -1.42 -14.80 10.14
CA GLY A 89 -1.37 -15.14 11.58
C GLY A 89 -0.09 -14.67 12.29
N GLY A 90 0.80 -13.95 11.60
CA GLY A 90 2.09 -13.50 12.10
C GLY A 90 1.99 -12.40 13.16
N ARG A 91 3.16 -11.88 13.58
CA ARG A 91 3.26 -10.85 14.61
C ARG A 91 3.89 -9.57 14.07
N LEU A 92 3.25 -8.44 14.37
CA LEU A 92 3.74 -7.09 14.11
C LEU A 92 4.31 -6.49 15.40
N ASP A 93 5.58 -6.11 15.35
CA ASP A 93 6.23 -5.35 16.40
C ASP A 93 5.98 -3.84 16.18
N LEU A 94 5.07 -3.28 16.99
CA LEU A 94 4.71 -1.86 16.89
C LEU A 94 5.83 -0.92 17.33
N SER A 95 6.83 -1.39 18.08
CA SER A 95 7.99 -0.56 18.45
C SER A 95 8.88 -0.23 17.25
N LYS A 96 8.67 -0.93 16.12
CA LYS A 96 9.36 -0.70 14.85
C LYS A 96 8.60 0.20 13.88
N LEU A 97 7.59 0.90 14.38
CA LEU A 97 6.68 1.76 13.63
C LEU A 97 6.40 3.03 14.45
N ILE A 98 5.89 4.08 13.80
CA ILE A 98 5.72 5.40 14.40
C ILE A 98 4.28 5.59 14.89
N HIS A 99 3.31 5.55 13.97
CA HIS A 99 1.88 5.68 14.25
C HIS A 99 1.07 4.84 13.24
N PRO A 100 1.25 3.52 13.26
CA PRO A 100 0.75 2.66 12.19
C PRO A 100 -0.77 2.52 12.21
N ARG A 101 -1.34 2.43 11.01
CA ARG A 101 -2.75 2.16 10.77
C ARG A 101 -2.90 1.01 9.78
N VAL A 102 -4.01 0.30 9.84
CA VAL A 102 -4.29 -0.84 8.97
C VAL A 102 -5.47 -0.55 8.05
N GLU A 103 -5.35 -0.93 6.79
CA GLU A 103 -6.37 -0.84 5.75
C GLU A 103 -6.65 -2.24 5.19
N PRO A 104 -7.93 -2.68 5.07
CA PRO A 104 -8.28 -3.90 4.38
C PRO A 104 -8.28 -3.68 2.87
N GLU A 105 -7.67 -4.62 2.15
CA GLU A 105 -7.31 -4.53 0.74
C GLU A 105 -7.74 -5.79 -0.02
N ILE A 106 -7.77 -5.68 -1.34
CA ILE A 106 -7.71 -6.85 -2.24
C ILE A 106 -6.34 -6.83 -2.90
N ALA A 107 -5.67 -7.96 -2.86
CA ALA A 107 -4.39 -8.17 -3.51
C ALA A 107 -4.55 -8.94 -4.83
N PHE A 108 -3.68 -8.63 -5.78
CA PHE A 108 -3.53 -9.36 -7.04
C PHE A 108 -2.10 -9.86 -7.19
N ILE A 109 -1.93 -11.05 -7.76
CA ILE A 109 -0.65 -11.56 -8.22
C ILE A 109 -0.66 -11.59 -9.74
N THR A 110 0.32 -10.98 -10.39
CA THR A 110 0.41 -10.96 -11.86
C THR A 110 0.83 -12.33 -12.41
N ALA A 111 0.22 -12.78 -13.51
CA ALA A 111 0.63 -13.99 -14.23
C ALA A 111 1.66 -13.71 -15.33
N CYS A 112 1.71 -12.47 -15.81
CA CYS A 112 2.61 -12.02 -16.87
C CYS A 112 3.21 -10.66 -16.53
N ASP A 113 4.22 -10.28 -17.30
CA ASP A 113 4.77 -8.93 -17.24
C ASP A 113 3.69 -7.91 -17.65
N ILE A 114 3.68 -6.76 -16.95
CA ILE A 114 2.82 -5.61 -17.26
C ILE A 114 3.73 -4.47 -17.73
N ASP A 115 3.75 -4.24 -19.04
CA ASP A 115 4.64 -3.30 -19.73
C ASP A 115 3.89 -2.27 -20.60
N ARG A 116 2.57 -2.42 -20.70
CA ARG A 116 1.68 -1.58 -21.48
C ARG A 116 0.35 -1.37 -20.77
N PRO A 117 -0.44 -0.35 -21.17
CA PRO A 117 -1.79 -0.20 -20.67
C PRO A 117 -2.65 -1.41 -21.03
N LEU A 118 -3.44 -1.88 -20.07
CA LEU A 118 -4.38 -2.97 -20.21
C LEU A 118 -5.82 -2.43 -20.19
N SER A 119 -6.69 -3.04 -20.98
CA SER A 119 -8.13 -2.95 -20.79
C SER A 119 -8.58 -3.76 -19.56
N LEU A 120 -9.83 -3.56 -19.11
CA LEU A 120 -10.37 -4.32 -17.97
C LEU A 120 -10.39 -5.84 -18.21
N ALA A 121 -10.68 -6.26 -19.46
CA ALA A 121 -10.68 -7.67 -19.84
C ALA A 121 -9.26 -8.25 -19.81
N GLU A 122 -8.27 -7.52 -20.32
CA GLU A 122 -6.86 -7.93 -20.26
C GLU A 122 -6.34 -7.97 -18.82
N ALA A 123 -6.75 -7.02 -17.97
CA ALA A 123 -6.41 -7.02 -16.55
C ALA A 123 -6.85 -8.31 -15.86
N GLY A 124 -8.06 -8.81 -16.12
CA GLY A 124 -8.52 -10.09 -15.57
C GLY A 124 -7.67 -11.29 -16.04
N LEU A 125 -7.26 -11.30 -17.31
CA LEU A 125 -6.42 -12.36 -17.89
C LEU A 125 -4.95 -12.30 -17.43
N ALA A 126 -4.51 -11.15 -16.91
CA ALA A 126 -3.15 -10.93 -16.46
C ALA A 126 -2.90 -11.39 -15.00
N LEU A 127 -3.87 -12.05 -14.36
CA LEU A 127 -3.77 -12.48 -12.97
C LEU A 127 -3.43 -13.96 -12.81
N ALA A 128 -2.51 -14.26 -11.90
CA ALA A 128 -2.24 -15.61 -11.40
C ALA A 128 -3.17 -15.97 -10.23
N GLY A 129 -3.66 -14.96 -9.50
CA GLY A 129 -4.61 -15.13 -8.42
C GLY A 129 -4.95 -13.83 -7.72
N VAL A 130 -5.93 -13.92 -6.82
CA VAL A 130 -6.42 -12.80 -6.00
C VAL A 130 -6.45 -13.21 -4.53
N ALA A 131 -6.32 -12.27 -3.60
CA ALA A 131 -6.32 -12.60 -2.17
C ALA A 131 -6.89 -11.46 -1.31
N PRO A 132 -7.47 -11.76 -0.13
CA PRO A 132 -7.69 -10.74 0.88
C PRO A 132 -6.33 -10.29 1.42
N ALA A 133 -6.19 -9.00 1.69
CA ALA A 133 -4.95 -8.44 2.21
C ALA A 133 -5.20 -7.38 3.28
N LEU A 134 -4.18 -7.15 4.09
CA LEU A 134 -4.11 -6.02 5.01
C LEU A 134 -2.87 -5.20 4.65
N GLU A 135 -3.04 -3.93 4.32
CA GLU A 135 -1.92 -2.99 4.27
C GLU A 135 -1.76 -2.32 5.64
N ILE A 136 -0.54 -2.25 6.14
CA ILE A 136 -0.18 -1.41 7.27
C ILE A 136 0.54 -0.19 6.69
N ILE A 137 -0.07 0.97 6.89
CA ILE A 137 0.49 2.27 6.55
C ILE A 137 1.05 2.95 7.80
N ASP A 138 2.17 3.64 7.67
CA ASP A 138 2.85 4.31 8.76
C ASP A 138 3.57 5.54 8.21
N SER A 139 3.02 6.73 8.38
CA SER A 139 3.66 7.93 7.83
C SER A 139 4.94 8.24 8.62
N ARG A 140 5.98 8.67 7.91
CA ARG A 140 7.21 9.13 8.57
C ARG A 140 7.11 10.57 9.07
N TYR A 141 5.99 11.25 8.83
CA TYR A 141 5.83 12.65 9.21
C TYR A 141 5.17 12.85 10.57
N ARG A 142 5.71 13.80 11.34
CA ARG A 142 5.14 14.24 12.61
C ARG A 142 3.88 15.05 12.37
N ASP A 143 2.88 14.89 13.25
CA ASP A 143 1.63 15.65 13.24
C ASP A 143 1.00 15.74 11.84
N PHE A 144 0.99 14.59 11.15
CA PHE A 144 0.75 14.50 9.71
C PHE A 144 -0.43 15.38 9.27
N ARG A 145 -0.09 16.37 8.43
CA ARG A 145 -1.05 17.16 7.68
C ARG A 145 -1.01 16.69 6.25
N PHE A 146 -2.18 16.55 5.64
CA PHE A 146 -2.24 16.02 4.29
C PHE A 146 -1.46 16.90 3.29
N SER A 147 -0.53 16.28 2.56
CA SER A 147 0.21 16.85 1.44
C SER A 147 0.51 15.73 0.46
N LEU A 148 0.02 15.86 -0.78
CA LEU A 148 0.14 14.81 -1.80
C LEU A 148 1.61 14.47 -2.07
N GLN A 149 2.45 15.49 -2.21
CA GLN A 149 3.86 15.36 -2.53
C GLN A 149 4.63 14.70 -1.37
N ASP A 150 4.33 15.07 -0.13
CA ASP A 150 4.97 14.43 1.02
C ASP A 150 4.58 12.96 1.12
N VAL A 151 3.29 12.63 0.95
CA VAL A 151 2.80 11.24 0.97
C VAL A 151 3.49 10.40 -0.10
N VAL A 152 3.61 10.91 -1.33
CA VAL A 152 4.28 10.19 -2.42
C VAL A 152 5.77 10.02 -2.15
N ALA A 153 6.46 11.09 -1.75
CA ALA A 153 7.88 11.04 -1.37
C ALA A 153 8.12 9.99 -0.27
N ASP A 154 7.17 9.88 0.65
CA ASP A 154 7.13 8.89 1.71
C ASP A 154 6.60 7.53 1.27
N ASN A 155 6.85 7.11 0.03
CA ASN A 155 6.41 5.83 -0.52
C ASN A 155 4.92 5.53 -0.23
N CYS A 156 4.07 6.55 -0.33
CA CYS A 156 2.65 6.47 -0.01
C CYS A 156 2.34 5.92 1.39
N SER A 157 3.23 6.17 2.36
CA SER A 157 3.17 5.64 3.73
C SER A 157 3.22 4.11 3.84
N SER A 158 3.61 3.36 2.79
CA SER A 158 3.73 1.90 2.86
C SER A 158 4.67 1.49 3.99
N ALA A 159 4.26 0.52 4.81
CA ALA A 159 5.08 0.03 5.92
C ALA A 159 5.15 -1.50 5.98
N ARG A 160 4.01 -2.19 6.06
CA ARG A 160 3.93 -3.66 6.07
C ARG A 160 2.69 -4.13 5.30
N TYR A 161 2.63 -5.42 5.00
CA TYR A 161 1.40 -6.03 4.48
C TYR A 161 1.25 -7.49 4.94
N VAL A 162 0.02 -7.97 4.97
CA VAL A 162 -0.33 -9.39 5.14
C VAL A 162 -1.10 -9.83 3.90
N LEU A 163 -0.73 -10.98 3.35
CA LEU A 163 -1.43 -11.63 2.25
C LEU A 163 -2.13 -12.88 2.78
N GLY A 164 -3.43 -12.99 2.51
CA GLY A 164 -4.21 -14.18 2.82
C GLY A 164 -4.03 -15.31 1.81
N PRO A 165 -4.92 -16.32 1.86
CA PRO A 165 -4.89 -17.42 0.91
C PRO A 165 -5.12 -16.91 -0.52
N LEU A 166 -4.38 -17.46 -1.47
CA LEU A 166 -4.54 -17.15 -2.88
C LEU A 166 -5.77 -17.88 -3.44
N CYS A 167 -6.72 -17.11 -3.96
CA CYS A 167 -7.89 -17.58 -4.68
C CYS A 167 -7.64 -17.58 -6.20
N ALA A 168 -8.51 -18.26 -6.93
CA ALA A 168 -8.44 -18.34 -8.39
C ALA A 168 -8.52 -16.94 -9.02
N PRO A 169 -7.81 -16.69 -10.14
CA PRO A 169 -7.75 -15.37 -10.77
C PRO A 169 -9.09 -14.87 -11.32
N ASP A 170 -10.03 -15.78 -11.58
CA ASP A 170 -11.38 -15.51 -12.07
C ASP A 170 -12.43 -15.40 -10.94
N SER A 171 -11.99 -15.36 -9.67
CA SER A 171 -12.89 -15.14 -8.54
C SER A 171 -13.66 -13.84 -8.72
N ALA A 172 -14.97 -13.85 -8.44
CA ALA A 172 -15.79 -12.65 -8.53
C ALA A 172 -15.29 -11.59 -7.53
N LEU A 173 -15.07 -10.37 -7.99
CA LEU A 173 -14.56 -9.25 -7.17
C LEU A 173 -15.60 -8.15 -6.96
N ASP A 174 -16.77 -8.26 -7.59
CA ASP A 174 -17.75 -7.21 -7.63
C ASP A 174 -18.57 -7.16 -6.33
N ASN A 175 -18.47 -6.03 -5.63
CA ASN A 175 -19.25 -5.72 -4.43
C ASN A 175 -19.17 -6.78 -3.30
N LEU A 176 -17.99 -7.34 -3.08
CA LEU A 176 -17.73 -8.26 -1.99
C LEU A 176 -17.77 -7.53 -0.66
N GLY A 177 -18.44 -8.10 0.33
CA GLY A 177 -18.40 -7.58 1.71
C GLY A 177 -16.99 -7.68 2.30
N VAL A 178 -16.52 -6.61 2.92
CA VAL A 178 -15.22 -6.54 3.59
C VAL A 178 -15.44 -6.19 5.05
N VAL A 179 -14.93 -7.00 5.97
CA VAL A 179 -15.07 -6.78 7.41
C VAL A 179 -13.70 -6.82 8.09
N LEU A 180 -13.23 -5.66 8.54
CA LEU A 180 -12.04 -5.55 9.39
C LEU A 180 -12.45 -5.67 10.86
N ARG A 181 -11.75 -6.52 11.60
CA ARG A 181 -12.02 -6.79 13.01
C ARG A 181 -10.78 -6.57 13.85
N PHE A 182 -11.01 -6.02 15.05
CA PHE A 182 -10.08 -6.06 16.17
C PHE A 182 -10.68 -6.95 17.25
N ASP A 183 -9.95 -7.97 17.67
CA ASP A 183 -10.35 -8.92 18.72
C ASP A 183 -11.74 -9.54 18.46
N GLY A 184 -11.98 -9.90 17.19
CA GLY A 184 -13.23 -10.48 16.71
C GLY A 184 -14.37 -9.48 16.47
N ARG A 185 -14.24 -8.22 16.91
CA ARG A 185 -15.26 -7.19 16.78
C ARG A 185 -15.08 -6.39 15.49
N PRO A 186 -16.12 -6.23 14.64
CA PRO A 186 -16.05 -5.34 13.48
C PRO A 186 -15.71 -3.91 13.91
N VAL A 187 -14.66 -3.36 13.32
CA VAL A 187 -14.28 -1.94 13.47
C VAL A 187 -14.51 -1.17 12.18
N GLN A 188 -14.42 -1.84 11.04
CA GLN A 188 -14.82 -1.31 9.73
C GLN A 188 -15.59 -2.36 8.95
N ILE A 189 -16.59 -1.89 8.20
CA ILE A 189 -17.38 -2.70 7.26
C ILE A 189 -17.45 -1.92 5.96
N GLY A 190 -17.14 -2.56 4.84
CA GLY A 190 -17.15 -1.95 3.53
C GLY A 190 -17.40 -2.95 2.42
N SER A 191 -17.05 -2.52 1.22
CA SER A 191 -17.23 -3.30 0.00
C SER A 191 -16.01 -3.17 -0.89
N SER A 192 -15.65 -4.22 -1.61
CA SER A 192 -14.65 -4.18 -2.67
C SER A 192 -14.96 -3.13 -3.75
N ALA A 193 -16.24 -2.77 -3.94
CA ALA A 193 -16.65 -1.71 -4.86
C ALA A 193 -16.16 -0.32 -4.44
N ALA A 194 -15.74 -0.13 -3.19
CA ALA A 194 -15.10 1.12 -2.76
C ALA A 194 -13.76 1.36 -3.50
N ILE A 195 -13.15 0.30 -4.02
CA ILE A 195 -11.91 0.32 -4.79
C ILE A 195 -12.26 0.62 -6.25
N LEU A 196 -12.25 1.91 -6.61
CA LEU A 196 -12.49 2.42 -7.97
C LEU A 196 -13.84 1.98 -8.61
N GLY A 197 -14.82 1.56 -7.80
CA GLY A 197 -16.05 0.94 -8.27
C GLY A 197 -15.91 -0.55 -8.62
N GLN A 198 -14.70 -0.99 -8.99
CA GLN A 198 -14.36 -2.37 -9.32
C GLN A 198 -12.85 -2.57 -9.15
N PRO A 199 -12.40 -3.52 -8.29
CA PRO A 199 -10.99 -3.68 -7.94
C PRO A 199 -10.04 -3.86 -9.13
N LEU A 200 -10.44 -4.56 -10.21
CA LEU A 200 -9.60 -4.75 -11.40
C LEU A 200 -9.19 -3.44 -12.10
N ARG A 201 -9.94 -2.35 -11.89
CA ARG A 201 -9.55 -1.03 -12.40
C ARG A 201 -8.23 -0.54 -11.79
N ALA A 202 -7.86 -1.02 -10.61
CA ALA A 202 -6.57 -0.71 -10.00
C ALA A 202 -5.40 -1.25 -10.84
N LEU A 203 -5.54 -2.46 -11.40
CA LEU A 203 -4.54 -3.03 -12.32
C LEU A 203 -4.49 -2.27 -13.65
N VAL A 204 -5.64 -1.84 -14.17
CA VAL A 204 -5.70 -0.97 -15.36
C VAL A 204 -4.94 0.33 -15.11
N GLU A 205 -5.16 0.99 -13.98
CA GLU A 205 -4.46 2.23 -13.65
C GLU A 205 -2.96 2.02 -13.41
N ILE A 206 -2.55 0.95 -12.72
CA ILE A 206 -1.14 0.57 -12.61
C ILE A 206 -0.51 0.39 -13.99
N SER A 207 -1.17 -0.33 -14.89
CA SER A 207 -0.62 -0.62 -16.22
C SER A 207 -0.38 0.66 -17.04
N ARG A 208 -1.28 1.65 -16.90
CA ARG A 208 -1.14 2.98 -17.51
C ARG A 208 0.02 3.76 -16.89
N LEU A 209 0.14 3.74 -15.56
CA LEU A 209 1.20 4.44 -14.82
C LEU A 209 2.59 3.84 -15.14
N LEU A 210 2.71 2.51 -15.12
CA LEU A 210 3.93 1.79 -15.49
C LEU A 210 4.39 2.15 -16.91
N HIS A 211 3.46 2.18 -17.86
CA HIS A 211 3.77 2.55 -19.23
C HIS A 211 4.27 4.00 -19.36
N GLN A 212 3.65 4.94 -18.62
CA GLN A 212 4.09 6.34 -18.58
C GLN A 212 5.52 6.49 -18.01
N GLU A 213 5.83 5.70 -16.99
CA GLU A 213 7.16 5.66 -16.36
C GLU A 213 8.16 4.77 -17.12
N GLN A 214 7.76 4.14 -18.23
CA GLN A 214 8.57 3.18 -18.99
C GLN A 214 9.13 2.05 -18.11
N ARG A 215 8.31 1.59 -17.15
CA ARG A 215 8.62 0.51 -16.22
C ARG A 215 7.84 -0.75 -16.58
N VAL A 216 8.47 -1.89 -16.35
CA VAL A 216 7.82 -3.20 -16.44
C VAL A 216 7.61 -3.72 -15.03
N LEU A 217 6.39 -4.19 -14.74
CA LEU A 217 6.11 -4.97 -13.53
C LEU A 217 6.20 -6.46 -13.89
N PRO A 218 7.18 -7.22 -13.37
CA PRO A 218 7.37 -8.62 -13.74
C PRO A 218 6.18 -9.52 -13.38
N ALA A 219 6.05 -10.65 -14.06
CA ALA A 219 5.19 -11.74 -13.65
C ALA A 219 5.49 -12.19 -12.20
N GLY A 220 4.45 -12.56 -11.45
CA GLY A 220 4.53 -12.93 -10.04
C GLY A 220 4.57 -11.75 -9.07
N SER A 221 4.41 -10.52 -9.56
CA SER A 221 4.40 -9.33 -8.70
C SER A 221 3.09 -9.17 -7.95
N LEU A 222 3.18 -8.63 -6.73
CA LEU A 222 2.05 -8.27 -5.88
C LEU A 222 1.50 -6.90 -6.24
N ILE A 223 0.19 -6.75 -6.24
CA ILE A 223 -0.50 -5.46 -6.30
C ILE A 223 -1.49 -5.39 -5.15
N LEU A 224 -1.36 -4.39 -4.29
CA LEU A 224 -2.40 -4.00 -3.34
C LEU A 224 -3.31 -2.97 -4.03
N ALA A 225 -4.55 -3.37 -4.30
CA ALA A 225 -5.48 -2.65 -5.18
C ALA A 225 -6.01 -1.35 -4.59
N GLY A 226 -5.79 -1.11 -3.29
CA GLY A 226 -6.23 0.02 -2.50
C GLY A 226 -7.31 -0.33 -1.48
N ALA A 227 -7.44 0.52 -0.45
CA ALA A 227 -8.27 0.26 0.72
C ALA A 227 -9.78 0.22 0.41
N ALA A 228 -10.45 -0.81 0.93
CA ALA A 228 -11.91 -0.96 0.87
C ALA A 228 -12.65 -0.14 1.96
N THR A 229 -11.97 0.28 3.02
CA THR A 229 -12.52 1.04 4.15
C THR A 229 -11.58 2.16 4.58
N ALA A 230 -11.99 2.94 5.59
CA ALA A 230 -11.05 3.80 6.29
C ALA A 230 -10.00 2.98 7.04
N ALA A 231 -8.81 3.58 7.24
CA ALA A 231 -7.73 2.98 8.02
C ALA A 231 -8.05 3.03 9.53
N GLU A 232 -7.67 1.99 10.26
CA GLU A 232 -7.82 1.94 11.72
C GLU A 232 -6.47 1.99 12.42
N ALA A 233 -6.38 2.78 13.50
CA ALA A 233 -5.13 2.89 14.26
C ALA A 233 -4.83 1.59 15.01
N LEU A 234 -3.58 1.11 14.88
CA LEU A 234 -3.13 -0.07 15.60
C LEU A 234 -2.70 0.29 17.02
N ARG A 235 -2.96 -0.61 17.95
CA ARG A 235 -2.48 -0.53 19.34
C ARG A 235 -1.91 -1.90 19.77
N PRO A 236 -1.08 -1.93 20.83
CA PRO A 236 -0.50 -3.18 21.32
C PRO A 236 -1.55 -4.21 21.76
N GLY A 237 -1.22 -5.51 21.62
CA GLY A 237 -2.04 -6.63 22.06
C GLY A 237 -3.31 -6.89 21.26
N LEU A 238 -3.38 -6.41 20.01
CA LEU A 238 -4.52 -6.63 19.11
C LEU A 238 -4.38 -7.93 18.33
N HIS A 239 -5.49 -8.66 18.18
CA HIS A 239 -5.69 -9.55 17.04
C HIS A 239 -6.43 -8.79 15.93
N VAL A 240 -5.76 -8.59 14.80
CA VAL A 240 -6.31 -7.91 13.62
C VAL A 240 -6.63 -8.93 12.54
N SER A 241 -7.84 -8.88 12.00
CA SER A 241 -8.22 -9.76 10.88
C SER A 241 -9.14 -9.06 9.90
N VAL A 242 -9.00 -9.37 8.62
CA VAL A 242 -9.99 -9.03 7.60
C VAL A 242 -10.62 -10.30 7.06
N GLU A 243 -11.93 -10.24 6.84
CA GLU A 243 -12.67 -11.20 6.04
C GLU A 243 -13.17 -10.49 4.78
N VAL A 244 -12.94 -11.08 3.62
CA VAL A 244 -13.49 -10.64 2.34
C VAL A 244 -14.37 -11.75 1.80
N ALA A 245 -15.65 -11.44 1.62
CA ALA A 245 -16.65 -12.41 1.19
C ALA A 245 -16.19 -13.13 -0.09
N GLY A 246 -16.16 -14.46 -0.06
CA GLY A 246 -15.74 -15.29 -1.19
C GLY A 246 -14.22 -15.42 -1.41
N LEU A 247 -13.39 -14.57 -0.79
CA LEU A 247 -11.92 -14.64 -0.87
C LEU A 247 -11.25 -15.15 0.42
N GLY A 248 -12.02 -15.32 1.50
CA GLY A 248 -11.52 -15.83 2.78
C GLY A 248 -11.04 -14.73 3.71
N CYS A 249 -10.08 -15.05 4.58
CA CYS A 249 -9.58 -14.14 5.60
C CYS A 249 -8.06 -14.17 5.73
N CYS A 250 -7.51 -13.12 6.31
CA CYS A 250 -6.13 -13.08 6.78
C CYS A 250 -6.03 -12.23 8.06
N ALA A 251 -4.99 -12.47 8.84
CA ALA A 251 -4.83 -11.89 10.16
C ALA A 251 -3.37 -11.65 10.55
N PHE A 252 -3.18 -10.83 11.58
CA PHE A 252 -1.92 -10.73 12.31
C PHE A 252 -2.19 -10.26 13.74
N ASN A 253 -1.18 -10.37 14.59
CA ASN A 253 -1.22 -9.94 15.98
C ASN A 253 -0.25 -8.77 16.19
N THR A 254 -0.65 -7.73 16.91
CA THR A 254 0.33 -6.75 17.39
C THR A 254 0.96 -7.25 18.68
N GLY A 255 2.26 -7.01 18.88
CA GLY A 255 2.92 -7.37 20.13
C GLY A 255 2.28 -6.69 21.34
N GLU A 256 2.30 -7.37 22.48
CA GLU A 256 2.00 -6.76 23.79
C GLU A 256 3.02 -5.67 24.13
N GLN A 257 2.63 -4.65 24.89
CA GLN A 257 3.63 -3.74 25.47
C GLN A 257 4.49 -4.55 26.47
N PRO A 258 5.81 -4.34 26.49
CA PRO A 258 6.65 -4.88 27.57
C PRO A 258 6.22 -4.35 28.94
#